data_AF-A0A5D6V5U0-F1
#
_entry.id   AF-A0A5D6V5U0-F1
#
_cell.length_a   1.000
_cell.length_b   1.000
_cell.length_c   1.000
_cell.angle_alpha   90.00
_cell.angle_beta   90.00
_cell.angle_gamma   90.00
#
_symmetry.space_group_name_H-M   'P 1'
#
loop_
_entity.id
_entity.type
_entity.pdbx_description
1 polymer ?
#
loop_
_entity_poly.entity_id
_entity_poly.type
_entity_poly.pdbx_seq_one_letter_code
_entity_poly.pdbx_strand_id
1 'polypeptide(L)'
;MAATRISYGWVVVWLLFYGGLLPYALPRCLDWMSRASNWWLSWGTAGLALLIAGVVLSLYQAGRWLTRYFSSKSFTPPSDGPSL
;
A
#
# COMPACT_ATOMS: atom_id res chain seq x y z
N MET A 1 -1.96 -4.03 -26.31
CA MET A 1 -2.79 -3.75 -25.13
C MET A 1 -2.30 -4.61 -23.97
N ALA A 2 -1.33 -4.10 -23.20
CA ALA A 2 -0.84 -4.81 -22.02
C ALA A 2 -1.89 -4.65 -20.91
N ALA A 3 -2.74 -5.66 -20.75
CA ALA A 3 -3.69 -5.72 -19.65
C ALA A 3 -2.92 -5.43 -18.36
N THR A 4 -3.20 -4.26 -17.77
CA THR A 4 -2.69 -3.87 -16.45
C THR A 4 -3.35 -4.82 -15.47
N ARG A 5 -2.81 -6.03 -15.35
CA ARG A 5 -3.17 -6.98 -14.31
C ARG A 5 -2.75 -6.31 -13.01
N ILE A 6 -3.64 -5.53 -12.42
CA ILE A 6 -3.66 -5.38 -10.96
C ILE A 6 -3.57 -6.82 -10.48
N SER A 7 -2.39 -7.20 -10.00
CA SER A 7 -2.14 -8.59 -9.63
C SER A 7 -3.17 -8.89 -8.55
N TYR A 8 -4.12 -9.79 -8.81
CA TYR A 8 -5.13 -10.16 -7.82
C TYR A 8 -4.48 -10.55 -6.48
N GLY A 9 -3.24 -11.07 -6.53
CA GLY A 9 -2.40 -11.29 -5.35
C GLY A 9 -2.14 -10.02 -4.52
N TRP A 10 -1.93 -8.86 -5.14
CA TRP A 10 -1.76 -7.58 -4.42
C TRP A 10 -3.02 -7.16 -3.68
N VAL A 11 -4.19 -7.31 -4.31
CA VAL A 11 -5.48 -6.98 -3.69
C VAL A 11 -5.79 -7.94 -2.53
N VAL A 12 -5.51 -9.23 -2.71
CA VAL A 12 -5.65 -10.23 -1.63
C VAL A 12 -4.70 -9.92 -0.48
N VAL A 13 -3.45 -9.56 -0.75
CA VAL A 13 -2.48 -9.15 0.27
C VAL A 13 -2.96 -7.89 1.01
N TRP A 14 -3.53 -6.91 0.31
CA TRP A 14 -4.15 -5.74 0.92
C TRP A 14 -5.30 -6.11 1.84
N LEU A 15 -6.22 -6.97 1.39
CA LEU A 15 -7.36 -7.42 2.18
C LEU A 15 -6.93 -8.21 3.42
N LEU A 16 -5.96 -9.11 3.29
CA LEU A 16 -5.43 -9.87 4.43
C LEU A 16 -4.68 -8.96 5.41
N PHE A 17 -3.91 -8.00 4.89
CA PHE A 17 -3.17 -7.05 5.72
C PHE A 17 -4.10 -6.11 6.47
N TYR A 18 -4.99 -5.39 5.78
CA TYR A 18 -5.88 -4.40 6.42
C TYR A 18 -7.09 -5.02 7.11
N GLY A 19 -7.63 -6.12 6.60
CA GLY A 19 -8.82 -6.78 7.14
C GLY A 19 -8.53 -7.81 8.23
N GLY A 20 -7.32 -8.38 8.27
CA GLY A 20 -6.95 -9.41 9.25
C GLY A 20 -5.75 -9.01 10.10
N LEU A 21 -4.61 -8.78 9.46
CA LEU A 21 -3.33 -8.58 10.16
C LEU A 21 -3.34 -7.31 11.02
N LEU A 22 -3.78 -6.18 10.45
CA LEU A 22 -3.80 -4.88 11.10
C LEU A 22 -4.76 -4.84 12.32
N PRO A 23 -6.04 -5.26 12.22
CA PRO A 23 -6.94 -5.25 13.38
C PRO A 23 -6.52 -6.24 14.48
N TYR A 24 -5.73 -7.27 14.15
CA TYR A 24 -5.21 -8.22 15.13
C TYR A 24 -3.87 -7.77 15.76
N ALA A 25 -2.93 -7.31 14.94
CA ALA A 25 -1.59 -6.96 15.37
C ALA A 25 -1.54 -5.61 16.08
N LEU A 26 -2.36 -4.63 15.67
CA LEU A 26 -2.40 -3.31 16.29
C LEU A 26 -2.74 -3.35 17.80
N PRO A 27 -3.87 -3.94 18.24
CA PRO A 27 -4.19 -4.02 19.68
C PRO A 27 -3.15 -4.83 20.45
N ARG A 28 -2.52 -5.82 19.82
CA ARG A 28 -1.50 -6.65 20.45
C ARG A 28 -0.16 -5.93 20.62
N CYS A 29 0.24 -5.10 19.66
CA CYS A 29 1.40 -4.22 19.80
C CYS A 29 1.18 -3.17 20.88
N LEU A 30 -0.04 -2.61 20.96
CA LEU A 30 -0.42 -1.67 22.00
C LEU A 30 -0.46 -2.32 23.40
N ASP A 31 -0.92 -3.58 23.51
CA ASP A 31 -0.86 -4.36 24.76
C ASP A 31 0.58 -4.64 25.20
N TRP A 32 1.49 -4.91 24.27
CA TRP A 32 2.90 -5.11 24.60
C TRP A 32 3.60 -3.82 25.02
N MET A 33 3.23 -2.68 24.42
CA MET A 33 3.73 -1.36 24.81
C MET A 33 3.18 -0.89 26.16
N SER A 34 1.99 -1.32 26.57
CA SER A 34 1.39 -0.93 27.85
C SER A 34 1.99 -1.68 29.05
N ARG A 35 2.74 -2.76 28.82
CA ARG A 35 3.43 -3.53 29.87
C ARG A 35 4.71 -2.83 30.31
N ALA A 36 4.93 -2.75 31.62
CA ALA A 36 6.09 -2.11 32.25
C ALA A 36 7.45 -2.84 32.04
N SER A 37 7.55 -3.72 31.05
CA SER A 37 8.76 -4.50 30.77
C SER A 37 9.41 -3.99 29.50
N ASN A 38 10.66 -3.51 29.61
CA ASN A 38 11.46 -3.00 28.49
C ASN A 38 11.55 -3.99 27.32
N TRP A 39 11.55 -5.29 27.61
CA TRP A 39 11.54 -6.34 26.59
C TRP A 39 10.27 -6.30 25.74
N TRP A 40 9.09 -6.32 26.38
CA TRP A 40 7.80 -6.27 25.69
C TRP A 40 7.61 -4.94 24.95
N LEU A 41 8.14 -3.84 25.48
CA LEU A 41 8.09 -2.54 24.86
C LEU A 41 8.93 -2.49 23.57
N SER A 42 10.12 -3.10 23.54
CA SER A 42 10.91 -3.27 22.30
C SER A 42 10.19 -4.14 21.26
N TRP A 43 9.55 -5.23 21.66
CA TRP A 43 8.79 -6.07 20.73
C TRP A 43 7.54 -5.37 20.17
N GLY A 44 6.81 -4.64 21.02
CA GLY A 44 5.66 -3.84 20.60
C GLY A 44 6.03 -2.71 19.64
N THR A 45 7.11 -1.97 19.93
CA THR A 45 7.61 -0.89 19.05
C THR A 45 8.19 -1.42 17.74
N ALA A 46 8.94 -2.52 17.76
CA ALA A 46 9.43 -3.16 16.53
C ALA A 46 8.29 -3.68 15.64
N GLY A 47 7.26 -4.29 16.24
CA GLY A 47 6.05 -4.72 15.54
C GLY A 47 5.27 -3.56 14.93
N LEU A 48 5.12 -2.46 15.69
CA LEU A 48 4.48 -1.24 15.20
C LEU A 48 5.27 -0.61 14.03
N ALA A 49 6.60 -0.52 14.15
CA ALA A 49 7.46 0.01 13.10
C ALA A 49 7.36 -0.81 11.81
N LEU A 50 7.30 -2.14 11.91
CA LEU A 50 7.07 -3.04 10.78
C LEU A 50 5.70 -2.81 10.11
N LEU A 51 4.64 -2.63 10.91
CA LEU A 51 3.30 -2.32 10.37
C LEU A 51 3.32 -0.99 9.62
N ILE A 52 3.92 0.06 10.19
CA ILE A 52 4.03 1.38 9.57
C ILE A 52 4.85 1.29 8.28
N ALA A 53 6.00 0.61 8.30
CA ALA A 53 6.83 0.40 7.11
C ALA A 53 6.06 -0.33 6.00
N GLY A 54 5.27 -1.34 6.36
CA GLY A 54 4.40 -2.06 5.43
C GLY A 54 3.35 -1.15 4.78
N VAL A 55 2.69 -0.29 5.57
CA VAL A 55 1.73 0.70 5.06
C VAL A 55 2.40 1.70 4.11
N VAL A 56 3.58 2.22 4.47
CA VAL A 56 4.33 3.18 3.65
C VAL A 56 4.76 2.56 2.32
N LEU A 57 5.32 1.34 2.33
CA LEU A 57 5.67 0.60 1.12
C LEU A 57 4.44 0.34 0.24
N SER A 58 3.31 0.02 0.86
CA SER A 58 2.05 -0.20 0.18
C SER A 58 1.55 1.06 -0.56
N LEU A 59 1.58 2.21 0.12
CA LEU A 59 1.25 3.51 -0.46
C LEU A 59 2.25 3.92 -1.55
N TYR A 60 3.53 3.64 -1.38
CA TYR A 60 4.56 3.92 -2.38
C TYR A 60 4.31 3.13 -3.67
N GLN A 61 3.94 1.85 -3.56
CA GLN A 61 3.58 1.03 -4.73
C GLN A 61 2.30 1.51 -5.40
N ALA A 62 1.27 1.86 -4.61
CA ALA A 62 0.04 2.45 -5.12
C ALA A 62 0.31 3.78 -5.86
N GLY A 63 1.15 4.64 -5.29
CA GLY A 63 1.59 5.89 -5.90
C GLY A 63 2.34 5.67 -7.20
N ARG A 64 3.34 4.78 -7.23
CA ARG A 64 4.07 4.41 -8.47
C ARG A 64 3.14 3.86 -9.55
N TRP A 65 2.12 3.10 -9.17
CA TRP A 65 1.11 2.61 -10.11
C TRP A 65 0.26 3.77 -10.64
N LEU A 66 -0.20 4.67 -9.77
CA LEU A 66 -0.99 5.84 -10.13
C LEU A 66 -0.23 6.78 -11.08
N THR A 67 1.03 7.08 -10.80
CA THR A 67 1.87 7.93 -11.67
C THR A 67 2.06 7.32 -13.05
N ARG A 68 2.22 5.99 -13.14
CA ARG A 68 2.29 5.26 -14.41
C ARG A 68 0.96 5.33 -15.16
N TYR A 69 -0.16 5.12 -14.47
CA TYR A 69 -1.50 5.18 -15.05
C TYR A 69 -1.78 6.55 -15.69
N PHE A 70 -1.49 7.64 -14.98
CA PHE A 70 -1.66 8.99 -15.52
C PHE A 70 -0.65 9.34 -16.61
N SER A 71 0.62 8.92 -16.49
CA SER A 71 1.62 9.13 -17.55
C SER A 71 1.26 8.41 -18.86
N SER A 72 0.56 7.27 -18.79
CA SER A 72 0.12 6.53 -19.98
C SER A 72 -1.11 7.12 -20.69
N LYS A 73 -1.79 8.12 -20.10
CA LYS A 73 -2.84 8.88 -20.79
C LYS A 73 -2.21 10.02 -21.59
N SER A 74 -1.67 9.69 -22.76
CA SER A 74 -1.28 10.68 -23.76
C SER A 74 -2.54 11.38 -24.28
N PHE A 75 -2.61 12.70 -24.13
CA PHE A 75 -3.60 13.53 -24.81
C PHE A 75 -3.32 13.45 -26.32
N THR A 76 -4.17 12.75 -27.07
CA THR A 76 -4.18 12.84 -28.54
C THR A 76 -4.82 14.17 -28.91
N PRO A 77 -4.06 15.16 -29.44
CA PRO A 77 -4.68 16.35 -29.98
C PRO A 77 -5.60 15.95 -31.16
N PRO A 78 -6.77 16.60 -31.32
CA PRO A 78 -7.58 16.40 -32.52
C PRO A 78 -6.73 16.73 -33.73
N SER A 79 -6.52 15.73 -34.59
CA SER A 79 -5.89 15.93 -35.88
C SER A 79 -6.94 16.51 -36.83
N ASP A 80 -7.20 17.82 -36.70
CA ASP A 80 -7.88 18.58 -37.74
C ASP A 80 -6.90 18.73 -38.91
N GLY A 81 -6.84 17.68 -39.74
CA GLY A 81 -6.18 17.74 -41.04
C GLY A 81 -6.95 18.67 -41.98
N PRO A 82 -6.27 19.37 -42.91
CA PRO A 82 -6.93 20.26 -43.84
C PRO A 82 -7.76 19.43 -44.84
N SER A 83 -9.09 19.49 -44.72
CA SER A 83 -9.98 19.09 -45.81
C SER A 83 -9.97 20.20 -46.87
N LEU A 84 -9.43 19.84 -48.03
CA LEU A 84 -9.42 20.55 -49.32
C LEU A 84 -10.72 21.32 -49.62
#